data_AF-A0A8C8E1M7-F1
#
_entry.id   AF-A0A8C8E1M7-F1
#
_cell.length_a   1.000
_cell.length_b   1.000
_cell.length_c   1.000
_cell.angle_alpha   90.00
_cell.angle_beta   90.00
_cell.angle_gamma   90.00
#
_symmetry.space_group_name_H-M   'P 1'
#
loop_
_entity.id
_entity.type
_entity.pdbx_description
1 polymer ?
#
loop_
_entity_poly.entity_id
_entity_poly.type
_entity_poly.pdbx_seq_one_letter_code
_entity_poly.pdbx_strand_id
1 'polypeptide(L)'
;MSSNSSSVSLKISGVDESDSGLYFCGFYINRHTVIGDVTQLIIKGEDNDSNAEEEGSSHNVHVRMDLLSVLLAALTVLLSAVVVVLAVKIRNLLTAARKEQENTKNLDSNDLNYVALSFRQKPKKGGRSPSDRELQPHVLYAATR
;
A
#
# COMPACT_ATOMS: atom_id res chain seq x y z
N MET A 1 -44.03 15.07 30.18
CA MET A 1 -44.04 15.94 28.98
C MET A 1 -45.37 16.66 28.92
N SER A 2 -45.39 17.93 28.50
CA SER A 2 -46.61 18.69 28.24
C SER A 2 -46.52 19.41 26.89
N SER A 3 -47.65 19.66 26.25
CA SER A 3 -47.71 20.38 24.97
C SER A 3 -49.00 21.18 24.85
N ASN A 4 -48.95 22.21 24.02
CA ASN A 4 -50.10 22.95 23.49
C ASN A 4 -49.85 23.25 21.99
N SER A 5 -50.66 24.12 21.37
CA SER A 5 -50.54 24.49 19.95
C SER A 5 -49.28 25.28 19.56
N SER A 6 -48.46 25.71 20.53
CA SER A 6 -47.32 26.62 20.34
C SER A 6 -46.03 26.20 21.06
N SER A 7 -46.14 25.42 22.14
CA SER A 7 -45.01 25.01 22.97
C SER A 7 -45.11 23.54 23.37
N VAL A 8 -43.98 22.84 23.36
CA VAL A 8 -43.80 21.51 23.96
C VAL A 8 -42.70 21.61 25.01
N SER A 9 -42.89 20.96 26.17
CA SER A 9 -41.89 20.90 27.23
C SER A 9 -41.70 19.48 27.74
N LEU A 10 -40.44 19.07 27.83
CA LEU A 10 -40.02 17.79 28.40
C LEU A 10 -39.42 18.05 29.79
N LYS A 11 -39.86 17.26 30.76
CA LYS A 11 -39.25 17.18 32.09
C LYS A 11 -38.86 15.73 32.31
N ILE A 12 -37.58 15.52 32.57
CA ILE A 12 -36.97 14.25 32.96
C ILE A 12 -36.56 14.40 34.43
N SER A 13 -36.60 13.33 35.20
CA SER A 13 -36.37 13.37 36.66
C SER A 13 -35.78 12.06 37.15
N GLY A 14 -34.77 12.13 38.02
CA GLY A 14 -33.92 10.97 38.32
C GLY A 14 -33.04 10.63 37.11
N VAL A 15 -32.39 11.65 36.56
CA VAL A 15 -31.58 11.53 35.34
C VAL A 15 -30.25 10.86 35.62
N ASP A 16 -29.74 10.07 34.68
CA ASP A 16 -28.42 9.45 34.73
C ASP A 16 -27.57 9.77 33.49
N GLU A 17 -26.32 9.31 33.45
CA GLU A 17 -25.40 9.62 32.34
C GLU A 17 -25.93 9.17 30.96
N SER A 18 -26.75 8.10 30.92
CA SER A 18 -27.32 7.55 29.69
C SER A 18 -28.46 8.40 29.10
N ASP A 19 -29.03 9.32 29.90
CA ASP A 19 -29.95 10.36 29.40
C ASP A 19 -29.21 11.47 28.59
N SER A 20 -27.86 11.48 28.60
CA SER A 20 -27.07 12.43 27.81
C SER A 20 -27.25 12.21 26.31
N GLY A 21 -27.53 13.27 25.55
CA GLY A 21 -27.77 13.14 24.12
C GLY A 21 -28.31 14.40 23.44
N LEU A 22 -28.72 14.24 22.18
CA LEU A 22 -29.37 15.28 21.39
C LEU A 22 -30.89 15.13 21.48
N TYR A 23 -31.54 16.14 22.05
CA TYR A 23 -32.99 16.22 22.19
C TYR A 23 -33.56 17.16 21.12
N PHE A 24 -34.59 16.68 20.42
CA PHE A 24 -35.28 17.41 19.38
C PHE A 24 -36.73 17.63 19.78
N CYS A 25 -37.22 18.85 19.64
CA CYS A 25 -38.65 19.14 19.75
C CYS A 25 -39.28 19.15 18.35
N GLY A 26 -40.61 18.96 18.27
CA GLY A 26 -41.30 19.04 16.99
C GLY A 26 -42.81 18.91 17.10
N PHE A 27 -43.49 19.34 16.05
CA PHE A 27 -44.95 19.30 15.92
C PHE A 27 -45.37 18.54 14.68
N TYR A 28 -46.48 17.82 14.77
CA TYR A 28 -47.12 17.18 13.61
C TYR A 28 -48.29 18.05 13.13
N ILE A 29 -48.07 18.80 12.05
CA ILE A 29 -49.00 19.80 11.52
C ILE A 29 -49.30 19.46 10.06
N ASN A 30 -50.59 19.46 9.67
CA ASN A 30 -51.02 19.23 8.28
C ASN A 30 -50.43 17.95 7.63
N ARG A 31 -50.25 16.89 8.42
CA ARG A 31 -49.61 15.60 8.06
C ARG A 31 -48.08 15.62 7.89
N HIS A 32 -47.41 16.72 8.24
CA HIS A 32 -45.95 16.87 8.20
C HIS A 32 -45.36 17.01 9.60
N THR A 33 -44.17 16.45 9.81
CA THR A 33 -43.38 16.67 11.03
C THR A 33 -42.49 17.90 10.84
N VAL A 34 -42.68 18.92 11.67
CA VAL A 34 -41.81 20.09 11.77
C VAL A 34 -40.93 19.89 12.99
N ILE A 35 -39.62 19.74 12.80
CA ILE A 35 -38.62 19.59 13.86
C ILE A 35 -38.01 20.97 14.14
N GLY A 36 -37.90 21.34 15.42
CA GLY A 36 -37.27 22.57 15.87
C GLY A 36 -35.77 22.41 16.12
N ASP A 37 -35.17 23.38 16.81
CA ASP A 37 -33.75 23.37 17.13
C ASP A 37 -33.35 22.19 18.05
N VAL A 38 -32.10 21.77 17.92
CA VAL A 38 -31.53 20.70 18.75
C VAL A 38 -31.06 21.24 20.10
N THR A 39 -31.38 20.53 21.17
CA THR A 39 -30.88 20.78 22.52
C THR A 39 -29.92 19.66 22.91
N GLN A 40 -28.66 19.97 23.22
CA GLN A 40 -27.72 18.99 23.76
C GLN A 40 -27.85 18.93 25.28
N LEU A 41 -28.19 17.75 25.81
CA LEU A 41 -28.17 17.46 27.24
C LEU A 41 -26.91 16.66 27.56
N ILE A 42 -26.16 17.08 28.57
CA ILE A 42 -24.98 16.38 29.08
C ILE A 42 -25.13 16.31 30.59
N ILE A 43 -25.12 15.09 31.13
CA ILE A 43 -25.14 14.81 32.56
C ILE A 43 -23.75 14.28 32.92
N LYS A 44 -23.21 14.75 34.05
CA LYS A 44 -21.95 14.25 34.60
C LYS A 44 -22.26 13.38 35.80
N GLY A 45 -21.63 12.22 35.92
CA GLY A 45 -21.60 11.45 37.14
C GLY A 45 -21.03 12.25 38.31
N GLU A 46 -21.51 11.93 39.52
CA GLU A 46 -20.92 12.41 40.76
C GLU A 46 -19.85 11.40 41.18
N ASP A 47 -18.66 11.53 40.58
CA ASP A 47 -17.50 10.71 40.92
C ASP A 47 -17.09 10.98 42.37
N ASN A 48 -17.52 10.08 43.26
CA ASN A 48 -17.20 10.11 44.69
C ASN A 48 -15.77 9.62 44.97
N ASP A 49 -14.80 10.05 44.16
CA ASP A 49 -13.38 9.75 44.35
C ASP A 49 -12.66 10.93 45.01
N SER A 50 -12.55 10.86 46.33
CA SER A 50 -11.69 11.76 47.10
C SER A 50 -10.22 11.51 46.72
N ASN A 51 -9.64 12.47 46.00
CA ASN A 51 -8.26 12.53 45.48
C ASN A 51 -8.00 11.89 44.10
N ALA A 52 -8.54 12.48 43.04
CA ALA A 52 -7.80 12.64 41.79
C ALA A 52 -8.20 13.95 41.07
N GLU A 53 -7.25 14.54 40.35
CA GLU A 53 -7.42 15.77 39.57
C GLU A 53 -8.19 15.50 38.26
N GLU A 54 -9.50 15.73 38.22
CA GLU A 54 -10.31 15.66 36.97
C GLU A 54 -11.16 16.94 36.77
N GLU A 55 -10.49 18.09 36.59
CA GLU A 55 -11.11 19.20 35.85
C GLU A 55 -10.99 18.96 34.33
N GLY A 56 -12.13 18.90 33.64
CA GLY A 56 -12.20 19.28 32.22
C GLY A 56 -11.83 18.21 31.18
N SER A 57 -12.54 17.08 31.16
CA SER A 57 -12.42 15.98 30.17
C SER A 57 -12.57 16.37 28.67
N SER A 58 -12.82 17.64 28.32
CA SER A 58 -12.72 18.13 26.94
C SER A 58 -11.29 18.54 26.54
N HIS A 59 -10.49 19.08 27.47
CA HIS A 59 -9.11 19.49 27.19
C HIS A 59 -8.18 18.29 27.09
N ASN A 60 -8.30 17.33 28.02
CA ASN A 60 -7.41 16.16 28.08
C ASN A 60 -7.60 15.20 26.89
N VAL A 61 -8.82 15.11 26.32
CA VAL A 61 -9.06 14.35 25.09
C VAL A 61 -8.45 15.06 23.88
N HIS A 62 -8.60 16.39 23.76
CA HIS A 62 -7.97 17.16 22.67
C HIS A 62 -6.44 17.01 22.69
N VAL A 63 -5.81 17.26 23.85
CA VAL A 63 -4.36 17.12 24.04
C VAL A 63 -3.87 15.69 23.82
N ARG A 64 -4.64 14.65 24.19
CA ARG A 64 -4.31 13.26 23.85
C ARG A 64 -4.33 13.01 22.35
N MET A 65 -5.36 13.48 21.64
CA MET A 65 -5.47 13.28 20.20
C MET A 65 -4.37 14.03 19.45
N ASP A 66 -4.04 15.25 19.88
CA ASP A 66 -2.93 16.03 19.33
C ASP A 66 -1.59 15.30 19.54
N LEU A 67 -1.29 14.84 20.76
CA LEU A 67 -0.06 14.11 21.07
C LEU A 67 0.07 12.82 20.24
N LEU A 68 -1.02 12.06 20.09
CA LEU A 68 -1.05 10.86 19.25
C LEU A 68 -0.86 11.20 17.77
N SER A 69 -1.46 12.28 17.28
CA SER A 69 -1.30 12.73 15.89
C SER A 69 0.14 13.14 15.59
N VAL A 70 0.79 13.87 16.51
CA VAL A 70 2.20 14.28 16.40
C VAL A 70 3.13 13.07 16.43
N LEU A 71 2.88 12.09 17.30
CA LEU A 71 3.67 10.86 17.36
C LEU A 71 3.56 10.05 16.05
N LEU A 72 2.35 9.92 15.51
CA LEU A 72 2.11 9.24 14.22
C LEU A 72 2.76 9.99 13.05
N ALA A 73 2.69 11.33 13.04
CA ALA A 73 3.35 12.17 12.03
C ALA A 73 4.89 12.02 12.09
N ALA A 74 5.48 12.07 13.28
CA ALA A 74 6.92 11.88 13.46
C ALA A 74 7.39 10.49 13.01
N LEU A 75 6.65 9.43 13.39
CA LEU A 75 6.96 8.05 13.00
C LEU A 75 6.86 7.84 11.49
N THR A 76 5.79 8.36 10.85
CA THR A 76 5.60 8.22 9.39
C THR A 76 6.67 8.96 8.59
N VAL A 77 7.08 10.16 9.02
CA VAL A 77 8.20 10.89 8.40
C VAL A 77 9.50 10.08 8.51
N LEU A 78 9.84 9.56 9.68
CA LEU A 78 11.06 8.77 9.90
C LEU A 78 11.09 7.50 9.04
N LEU A 79 9.97 6.75 9.00
CA LEU A 79 9.83 5.58 8.13
C LEU A 79 9.95 5.94 6.64
N SER A 80 9.34 7.04 6.21
CA SER A 80 9.42 7.50 4.81
C SER A 80 10.86 7.84 4.39
N ALA A 81 11.62 8.50 5.26
CA ALA A 81 13.01 8.85 5.00
C ALA A 81 13.88 7.59 4.83
N VAL A 82 13.70 6.58 5.70
CA VAL A 82 14.37 5.28 5.61
C VAL A 82 14.05 4.60 4.27
N VAL A 83 12.77 4.53 3.88
CA VAL A 83 12.34 3.95 2.60
C VAL A 83 12.94 4.69 1.40
N VAL A 84 13.00 6.03 1.42
CA VAL A 84 13.61 6.83 0.35
C VAL A 84 15.12 6.56 0.24
N VAL A 85 15.85 6.51 1.37
CA VAL A 85 17.30 6.19 1.38
C VAL A 85 17.56 4.78 0.83
N LEU A 86 16.76 3.79 1.22
CA LEU A 86 16.80 2.43 0.67
C LEU A 86 16.54 2.42 -0.84
N ALA A 87 15.49 3.12 -1.31
CA ALA A 87 15.15 3.20 -2.72
C ALA A 87 16.26 3.87 -3.56
N VAL A 88 16.88 4.95 -3.06
CA VAL A 88 18.03 5.60 -3.71
C VAL A 88 19.24 4.66 -3.74
N LYS A 89 19.54 3.96 -2.65
CA LYS A 89 20.66 3.01 -2.58
C LYS A 89 20.48 1.85 -3.57
N ILE A 90 19.27 1.28 -3.66
CA ILE A 90 18.93 0.23 -4.63
C ILE A 90 19.04 0.76 -6.07
N ARG A 91 18.49 1.95 -6.37
CA ARG A 91 18.62 2.57 -7.70
C ARG A 91 20.08 2.82 -8.09
N ASN A 92 20.91 3.26 -7.15
CA ASN A 92 22.33 3.51 -7.41
C ASN A 92 23.10 2.20 -7.69
N LEU A 93 22.88 1.16 -6.88
CA LEU A 93 23.45 -0.18 -7.11
C LEU A 93 23.03 -0.76 -8.48
N LEU A 94 21.75 -0.68 -8.82
CA LEU A 94 21.23 -1.11 -10.12
C LEU A 94 21.83 -0.31 -11.29
N THR A 95 22.03 1.00 -11.09
CA THR A 95 22.66 1.88 -12.10
C THR A 95 24.14 1.56 -12.28
N ALA A 96 24.87 1.23 -11.20
CA ALA A 96 26.26 0.80 -11.27
C ALA A 96 26.40 -0.53 -12.04
N ALA A 97 25.60 -1.54 -11.69
CA ALA A 97 25.57 -2.84 -12.38
C ALA A 97 25.21 -2.70 -13.87
N ARG A 98 24.26 -1.81 -14.22
CA ARG A 98 23.92 -1.53 -15.62
C ARG A 98 25.08 -0.88 -16.37
N LYS A 99 25.78 0.09 -15.78
CA LYS A 99 26.96 0.73 -16.39
C LYS A 99 28.10 -0.25 -16.62
N GLU A 100 28.31 -1.18 -15.69
CA GLU A 100 29.30 -2.26 -15.84
C GLU A 100 28.92 -3.22 -16.98
N GLN A 101 27.63 -3.59 -17.08
CA GLN A 101 27.12 -4.40 -18.18
C GLN A 101 27.16 -3.68 -19.54
N GLU A 102 27.06 -2.35 -19.56
CA GLU A 102 27.12 -1.54 -20.79
C GLU A 102 28.58 -1.29 -21.22
N ASN A 103 29.49 -1.06 -20.28
CA ASN A 103 30.92 -0.92 -20.56
C ASN A 103 31.52 -2.26 -21.05
N THR A 104 31.16 -3.38 -20.41
CA THR A 104 31.57 -4.72 -20.88
C THR A 104 31.02 -5.05 -22.27
N LYS A 105 29.78 -4.69 -22.62
CA LYS A 105 29.25 -4.87 -23.99
C LYS A 105 29.98 -4.03 -25.04
N ASN A 106 30.44 -2.83 -24.70
CA ASN A 106 31.21 -1.97 -25.61
C ASN A 106 32.68 -2.42 -25.76
N LEU A 107 33.26 -3.12 -24.78
CA LEU A 107 34.54 -3.82 -24.93
C LEU A 107 34.38 -5.14 -25.71
N ASP A 108 33.39 -5.97 -25.35
CA ASP A 108 33.11 -7.27 -25.98
C ASP A 108 32.78 -7.13 -27.48
N SER A 109 32.10 -6.04 -27.88
CA SER A 109 31.84 -5.73 -29.28
C SER A 109 33.08 -5.43 -30.13
N ASN A 110 34.28 -5.24 -29.54
CA ASN A 110 35.51 -4.92 -30.26
C ASN A 110 36.56 -6.06 -30.25
N ASP A 111 36.34 -7.17 -29.54
CA ASP A 111 37.34 -8.25 -29.39
C ASP A 111 36.85 -9.64 -29.88
N LEU A 112 35.66 -9.73 -30.48
CA LEU A 112 35.10 -10.95 -31.06
C LEU A 112 35.72 -11.33 -32.43
N ASN A 113 37.06 -11.33 -32.53
CA ASN A 113 37.80 -11.69 -33.75
C ASN A 113 38.90 -12.75 -33.50
N TYR A 114 38.61 -13.78 -32.70
CA TYR A 114 39.42 -15.00 -32.52
C TYR A 114 38.53 -16.11 -31.89
N VAL A 115 38.43 -17.37 -32.36
CA VAL A 115 38.98 -18.06 -33.55
C VAL A 115 37.89 -18.96 -34.16
N ALA A 116 37.67 -18.92 -35.47
CA ALA A 116 36.95 -19.99 -36.19
C ALA A 116 37.97 -20.91 -36.90
N LEU A 117 38.23 -22.09 -36.34
CA LEU A 117 39.07 -23.12 -36.96
C LEU A 117 38.38 -23.70 -38.21
N SER A 118 38.60 -23.07 -39.36
CA SER A 118 38.05 -23.53 -40.63
C SER A 118 38.75 -24.83 -41.08
N PHE A 119 38.12 -25.98 -40.83
CA PHE A 119 38.54 -27.24 -41.43
C PHE A 119 38.43 -27.15 -42.95
N ARG A 120 39.58 -27.11 -43.64
CA ARG A 120 39.66 -26.97 -45.11
C ARG A 120 38.98 -28.14 -45.83
N GLN A 121 37.74 -27.95 -46.26
CA GLN A 121 37.14 -28.78 -47.29
C GLN A 121 37.89 -28.57 -48.62
N LYS A 122 38.32 -29.68 -49.22
CA LYS A 122 39.24 -29.71 -50.37
C LYS A 122 38.57 -29.19 -51.65
N PRO A 123 39.23 -28.35 -52.46
CA PRO A 123 38.80 -28.12 -53.83
C PRO A 123 39.09 -29.38 -54.68
N LYS A 124 38.05 -30.00 -55.26
CA LYS A 124 38.20 -30.98 -56.35
C LYS A 124 38.10 -30.27 -57.69
N LYS A 125 39.20 -30.21 -58.46
CA LYS A 125 39.16 -29.96 -59.90
C LYS A 125 40.35 -30.61 -60.61
N GLY A 126 40.07 -31.61 -61.45
CA GLY A 126 41.02 -32.23 -62.38
C GLY A 126 41.64 -33.57 -61.95
N GLY A 127 41.38 -34.62 -62.76
CA GLY A 127 42.35 -35.71 -62.95
C GLY A 127 42.01 -37.11 -62.42
N ARG A 128 41.46 -37.95 -63.31
CA ARG A 128 41.58 -39.44 -63.37
C ARG A 128 40.72 -40.32 -62.43
N SER A 129 39.84 -41.10 -63.05
CA SER A 129 39.14 -42.32 -62.61
C SER A 129 40.11 -43.53 -62.53
N PRO A 130 39.75 -44.75 -62.03
CA PRO A 130 38.42 -45.31 -61.67
C PRO A 130 38.27 -45.52 -60.13
N SER A 131 37.42 -46.38 -59.52
CA SER A 131 36.53 -47.46 -60.00
C SER A 131 35.29 -47.71 -59.11
N ASP A 132 34.32 -48.43 -59.70
CA ASP A 132 33.41 -49.44 -59.14
C ASP A 132 33.52 -49.77 -57.63
N ARG A 133 32.49 -49.45 -56.82
CA ARG A 133 31.51 -50.43 -56.32
C ARG A 133 30.40 -49.84 -55.45
N GLU A 134 29.20 -50.23 -55.81
CA GLU A 134 27.95 -50.29 -55.04
C GLU A 134 28.12 -50.80 -53.59
N LEU A 135 27.43 -50.17 -52.63
CA LEU A 135 26.67 -50.82 -51.54
C LEU A 135 26.08 -49.79 -50.56
N GLN A 136 24.77 -49.83 -50.41
CA GLN A 136 24.01 -49.17 -49.35
C GLN A 136 23.94 -50.13 -48.15
N PRO A 137 24.16 -49.65 -46.90
CA PRO A 137 23.64 -50.37 -45.74
C PRO A 137 22.81 -49.46 -44.82
N HIS A 138 21.57 -49.87 -44.67
CA HIS A 138 20.54 -49.35 -43.80
C HIS A 138 20.84 -49.61 -42.31
N VAL A 139 20.75 -48.60 -41.45
CA VAL A 139 20.47 -48.70 -39.99
C VAL A 139 19.78 -47.38 -39.60
N LEU A 140 18.55 -47.22 -39.09
CA LEU A 140 17.52 -48.06 -38.42
C LEU A 140 17.44 -47.87 -36.89
N TYR A 141 16.45 -47.06 -36.46
CA TYR A 141 15.93 -46.84 -35.08
C TYR A 141 16.95 -46.30 -34.02
N ALA A 142 16.54 -45.72 -32.88
CA ALA A 142 15.22 -45.56 -32.25
C ALA A 142 15.08 -44.20 -31.53
N ALA A 143 13.88 -43.88 -31.05
CA ALA A 143 13.61 -42.77 -30.12
C ALA A 143 13.49 -43.29 -28.67
N THR A 144 13.69 -42.44 -27.66
CA THR A 144 13.01 -42.56 -26.36
C THR A 144 12.87 -41.22 -25.64
N ARG A 145 11.61 -40.92 -25.29
CA ARG A 145 11.05 -40.01 -24.27
C ARG A 145 11.57 -38.56 -24.20
#